data_AF-A0AA48R1J5-F1
#
_entry.id   AF-A0AA48R1J5-F1
#
_cell.length_a   1.000
_cell.length_b   1.000
_cell.length_c   1.000
_cell.angle_alpha   90.00
_cell.angle_beta   90.00
_cell.angle_gamma   90.00
#
_symmetry.space_group_name_H-M   'P 1'
#
loop_
_entity.id
_entity.type
_entity.pdbx_description
1 polymer ?
#
loop_
_entity_poly.entity_id
_entity_poly.type
_entity_poly.pdbx_seq_one_letter_code
_entity_poly.pdbx_strand_id
1 'polypeptide(L)' 'MKEELRDILCQQLVIIDLHDLSDPLVQDDLIRLNEKMKQKIINGR' A
#
# COMPACT_ATOMS: atom_id res chain seq x y z
N MET A 1 -8.62 -13.05 -1.78
CA MET A 1 -9.02 -11.64 -2.07
C MET A 1 -8.51 -10.62 -1.04
N LYS A 2 -8.99 -10.55 0.21
CA LYS A 2 -8.46 -9.53 1.16
C LYS A 2 -7.00 -9.78 1.58
N GLU A 3 -6.60 -11.04 1.74
CA GLU A 3 -5.22 -11.41 2.13
C GLU A 3 -4.22 -11.21 0.98
N GLU A 4 -4.57 -11.56 -0.25
CA GLU A 4 -3.70 -11.31 -1.42
C GLU A 4 -3.38 -9.84 -1.65
N LEU A 5 -4.38 -8.96 -1.50
CA LEU A 5 -4.15 -7.52 -1.68
C LEU A 5 -3.20 -6.97 -0.61
N ARG A 6 -3.35 -7.46 0.63
CA ARG A 6 -2.45 -7.11 1.73
C ARG A 6 -1.04 -7.58 1.44
N ASP A 7 -0.85 -8.82 1.01
CA ASP A 7 0.46 -9.38 0.71
C ASP A 7 1.15 -8.67 -0.45
N ILE A 8 0.41 -8.35 -1.52
CA ILE A 8 0.94 -7.58 -2.67
C ILE A 8 1.35 -6.18 -2.23
N LEU A 9 0.56 -5.51 -1.39
CA LEU A 9 0.91 -4.20 -0.85
C LEU A 9 2.16 -4.29 0.03
N CYS A 10 2.24 -5.26 0.95
CA CYS A 10 3.42 -5.45 1.80
C CYS A 10 4.70 -5.71 0.96
N GLN A 11 4.59 -6.52 -0.09
CA GLN A 11 5.70 -6.80 -1.01
C GLN A 11 6.11 -5.58 -1.84
N GLN A 12 5.16 -4.84 -2.41
CA GLN A 12 5.45 -3.68 -3.26
C GLN A 12 5.95 -2.47 -2.48
N LEU A 13 5.51 -2.31 -1.23
CA LEU A 13 5.94 -1.22 -0.37
C LEU A 13 7.25 -1.52 0.37
N VAL A 14 7.81 -2.73 0.23
CA VAL A 14 8.93 -3.20 1.08
C VAL A 14 8.58 -2.93 2.55
N ILE A 15 7.30 -3.16 2.92
CA ILE A 15 6.91 -3.23 4.32
C ILE A 15 7.34 -4.60 4.76
N ILE A 16 8.66 -4.70 4.95
CA ILE A 16 9.27 -5.72 5.78
C ILE A 16 8.57 -5.59 7.14
N ASP A 17 8.32 -6.70 7.82
CA ASP A 17 7.79 -6.84 9.18
C ASP A 17 8.42 -5.92 10.27
N LEU A 18 9.33 -5.02 9.88
CA LEU A 18 10.07 -4.05 10.67
C LEU A 18 9.37 -2.69 10.85
N HIS A 19 8.38 -2.34 10.03
CA HIS A 19 7.68 -1.06 10.21
C HIS A 19 6.33 -1.24 10.89
N ASP A 20 6.21 -0.60 12.04
CA ASP A 20 4.99 -0.53 12.82
C ASP A 20 3.91 0.16 11.99
N LEU A 21 2.98 -0.63 11.45
CA LEU A 21 1.84 -0.14 10.67
C LEU A 21 0.89 0.75 11.50
N SER A 22 1.14 0.88 12.81
CA SER A 22 0.48 1.87 13.66
C SER A 22 1.12 3.27 13.61
N ASP A 23 2.30 3.42 12.99
CA ASP A 23 2.93 4.71 12.76
C ASP A 23 2.07 5.57 11.80
N PRO A 24 1.61 6.75 12.24
CA PRO A 24 0.74 7.61 11.43
C PRO A 24 1.36 8.05 10.10
N LEU A 25 2.69 8.24 10.05
CA LEU A 25 3.39 8.65 8.82
C LEU A 25 3.43 7.50 7.81
N VAL A 26 3.65 6.27 8.29
CA VAL A 26 3.58 5.06 7.45
C VAL A 26 2.16 4.85 6.92
N GLN A 27 1.14 5.10 7.75
CA GLN A 27 -0.26 5.04 7.32
C GLN A 27 -0.58 6.09 6.25
N ASP A 28 -0.12 7.33 6.41
CA ASP A 28 -0.32 8.39 5.42
C ASP A 28 0.36 8.05 4.08
N ASP A 29 1.59 7.51 4.13
CA ASP A 29 2.30 7.08 2.92
C ASP A 29 1.59 5.91 2.20
N LEU A 30 1.05 4.97 2.97
CA LEU A 30 0.23 3.87 2.46
C LEU A 30 -1.05 4.37 1.78
N ILE A 31 -1.77 5.29 2.41
CA ILE A 31 -2.99 5.89 1.86
C ILE A 31 -2.66 6.63 0.57
N ARG A 32 -1.57 7.42 0.56
CA ARG A 32 -1.13 8.15 -0.63
C ARG A 32 -0.73 7.21 -1.78
N LEU A 33 -0.05 6.10 -1.48
CA LEU A 33 0.28 5.11 -2.51
C LEU A 33 -0.98 4.44 -3.07
N ASN A 34 -1.93 4.09 -2.20
CA ASN A 34 -3.19 3.47 -2.59
C ASN A 34 -3.97 4.37 -3.56
N GLU A 35 -4.10 5.66 -3.25
CA GLU A 35 -4.78 6.62 -4.15
C GLU A 35 -4.04 6.75 -5.49
N LYS A 36 -2.71 6.78 -5.48
CA LYS A 36 -1.91 6.81 -6.72
C LYS A 36 -2.08 5.55 -7.56
N MET A 37 -2.18 4.38 -6.93
CA MET A 37 -2.42 3.10 -7.60
C MET A 37 -3.83 3.04 -8.21
N LYS A 38 -4.86 3.44 -7.45
CA LYS A 38 -6.24 3.53 -7.97
C LYS A 38 -6.31 4.43 -9.19
N GLN A 39 -5.65 5.59 -9.16
CA GLN A 39 -5.59 6.50 -10.30
C GLN A 39 -4.93 5.86 -11.53
N LYS A 40 -3.88 5.06 -11.37
CA LYS A 40 -3.26 4.33 -12.49
C LYS A 40 -4.18 3.25 -13.08
N ILE A 41 -4.86 2.49 -12.22
CA ILE A 41 -5.80 1.44 -12.64
C ILE A 41 -6.99 2.06 -13.38
N ILE A 42 -7.59 3.11 -12.81
CA ILE A 42 -8.76 3.81 -13.40
C ILE A 42 -8.38 4.44 -14.74
N ASN A 43 -7.18 5.03 -14.83
CA ASN A 43 -6.72 5.68 -16.07
C ASN A 43 -6.07 4.70 -17.07
N GLY A 44 -6.11 3.38 -16.81
CA GLY A 44 -5.86 2.35 -17.81
C GLY A 44 -4.47 2.36 -18.47
N ARG A 45 -3.41 2.70 -17.72
CA ARG A 45 -2.01 2.58 -18.18
C ARG A 45 -1.20 1.64 -17.29
#